data_AF-K1S9N9-F1
#
_entry.id   AF-K1S9N9-F1
#
_cell.length_a   1.000
_cell.length_b   1.000
_cell.length_c   1.000
_cell.angle_alpha   90.00
_cell.angle_beta   90.00
_cell.angle_gamma   90.00
#
_symmetry.space_group_name_H-M   'P 1'
#
loop_
_entity.id
_entity.type
_entity.pdbx_description
1 polymer ?
#
loop_
_entity_poly.entity_id
_entity_poly.type
_entity_poly.pdbx_seq_one_letter_code
_entity_poly.pdbx_strand_id
1 'polypeptide(L)'
;RPGIYINTVQLVITLINILMGAFYLNIWLQTIDKGLHVINVGGMSLENVPTGVLSGIATVLSFIAMIYILLTFGVLIPRKMASRQPEKWAYACIDPIYIITRLLAPLTGLVNLTAKGILFLFGVRNNTDENDVTEEEIINMVQEGHEQGVIQASEAEMISNIFEYGDKEAQDIMTHRGSIVAIDGETKLKDAIASMLGARTAVTCV
;
A
#
# COMPACT_ATOMS: atom_id res chain seq x y z
N ARG A 1 11.52 5.48 -13.75
CA ARG A 1 10.59 6.21 -12.85
C ARG A 1 9.27 5.44 -12.77
N PRO A 2 9.04 4.69 -11.68
CA PRO A 2 7.83 3.86 -11.50
C PRO A 2 6.53 4.69 -11.50
N GLY A 3 6.58 5.95 -11.05
CA GLY A 3 5.40 6.83 -10.99
C GLY A 3 4.69 7.06 -12.33
N ILE A 4 5.42 7.10 -13.45
CA ILE A 4 4.80 7.27 -14.78
C ILE A 4 3.96 6.03 -15.15
N TYR A 5 4.43 4.84 -14.83
CA TYR A 5 3.70 3.59 -15.09
C TYR A 5 2.48 3.45 -14.19
N ILE A 6 2.62 3.77 -12.90
CA ILE A 6 1.50 3.73 -11.94
C ILE A 6 0.39 4.69 -12.37
N ASN A 7 0.73 5.94 -12.69
CA ASN A 7 -0.26 6.93 -13.14
C ASN A 7 -0.90 6.53 -14.47
N THR A 8 -0.14 5.93 -15.39
CA THR A 8 -0.68 5.49 -16.68
C THR A 8 -1.65 4.32 -16.50
N VAL A 9 -1.30 3.31 -15.70
CA VAL A 9 -2.18 2.19 -15.39
C VAL A 9 -3.44 2.68 -14.68
N GLN A 10 -3.32 3.60 -13.72
CA GLN A 10 -4.46 4.19 -13.01
C GLN A 10 -5.39 4.94 -13.97
N LEU A 11 -4.84 5.72 -14.91
CA LEU A 11 -5.61 6.42 -15.93
C LEU A 11 -6.34 5.43 -16.83
N VAL A 12 -5.67 4.37 -17.29
CA VAL A 12 -6.28 3.31 -18.11
C VAL A 12 -7.44 2.63 -17.36
N ILE A 13 -7.25 2.25 -16.10
CA ILE A 13 -8.31 1.65 -15.27
C ILE A 13 -9.50 2.60 -15.15
N THR A 14 -9.24 3.90 -14.92
CA THR A 14 -10.29 4.91 -14.80
C THR A 14 -11.06 5.07 -16.10
N LEU A 15 -10.37 5.13 -17.25
CA LEU A 15 -11.01 5.18 -18.57
C LEU A 15 -11.87 3.94 -18.85
N ILE A 16 -11.35 2.75 -18.55
CA ILE A 16 -12.09 1.50 -18.72
C ILE A 16 -13.34 1.49 -17.85
N ASN A 17 -13.25 1.93 -16.59
CA ASN A 17 -14.40 2.00 -15.69
C ASN A 17 -15.46 2.99 -16.17
N ILE A 18 -15.05 4.15 -16.68
CA ILE A 18 -15.97 5.14 -17.25
C ILE A 18 -16.68 4.58 -18.48
N LEU A 19 -15.93 3.95 -19.40
CA LEU A 19 -16.49 3.32 -20.60
C LEU A 19 -17.46 2.19 -20.23
N MET A 20 -17.06 1.29 -19.33
CA MET A 20 -17.91 0.23 -18.81
C MET A 20 -19.18 0.82 -18.21
N GLY A 21 -19.08 1.81 -17.33
CA GLY A 21 -20.24 2.48 -16.73
C GLY A 21 -21.21 3.05 -17.78
N ALA A 22 -20.69 3.74 -18.80
CA ALA A 22 -21.50 4.31 -19.88
C ALA A 22 -22.19 3.24 -20.74
N PHE A 23 -21.53 2.11 -21.02
CA PHE A 23 -22.12 0.98 -21.73
C PHE A 23 -23.16 0.25 -20.89
N TYR A 24 -22.85 -0.01 -19.62
CA TYR A 24 -23.75 -0.71 -18.71
C TYR A 24 -25.06 0.05 -18.51
N LEU A 25 -25.00 1.37 -18.35
CA LEU A 25 -26.19 2.20 -18.11
C LEU A 25 -27.22 2.08 -19.25
N ASN A 26 -26.76 2.04 -20.50
CA ASN A 26 -27.63 1.90 -21.68
C ASN A 26 -28.24 0.51 -21.84
N ILE A 27 -27.43 -0.55 -21.67
CA ILE A 27 -27.90 -1.93 -21.74
C ILE A 27 -28.93 -2.21 -20.63
N TRP A 28 -28.72 -1.58 -19.48
CA TRP A 28 -29.57 -1.73 -18.32
C TRP A 28 -30.93 -1.07 -18.44
N LEU A 29 -30.99 0.18 -18.90
CA LEU A 29 -32.27 0.85 -19.17
C LEU A 29 -33.15 0.02 -20.11
N GLN A 30 -32.56 -0.58 -21.15
CA GLN A 30 -33.28 -1.45 -22.09
C GLN A 30 -33.71 -2.80 -21.48
N THR A 31 -32.93 -3.35 -20.56
CA THR A 31 -33.27 -4.63 -19.89
C THR A 31 -34.39 -4.43 -18.87
N ILE A 32 -34.40 -3.29 -18.18
CA ILE A 32 -35.46 -2.92 -17.23
C ILE A 32 -36.79 -2.69 -17.95
N ASP A 33 -36.77 -1.94 -19.06
CA ASP A 33 -37.97 -1.67 -19.85
C ASP A 33 -38.62 -2.97 -20.36
N LYS A 34 -37.81 -3.88 -20.91
CA LYS A 34 -38.26 -5.20 -21.35
C LYS A 34 -38.70 -6.10 -20.19
N GLY A 35 -37.98 -6.10 -19.07
CA GLY A 35 -38.33 -6.85 -17.87
C GLY A 35 -39.67 -6.41 -17.28
N LEU A 36 -39.92 -5.11 -17.20
CA LEU A 36 -41.17 -4.54 -16.71
C LEU A 36 -42.35 -4.92 -17.62
N HIS A 37 -42.16 -4.89 -18.94
CA HIS A 37 -43.15 -5.36 -19.90
C HIS A 37 -43.45 -6.86 -19.79
N VAL A 38 -42.46 -7.72 -19.56
CA VAL A 38 -42.65 -9.17 -19.38
C VAL A 38 -43.38 -9.51 -18.09
N ILE A 39 -43.07 -8.82 -16.98
CA ILE A 39 -43.74 -9.04 -15.69
C ILE A 39 -45.20 -8.59 -15.75
N ASN A 40 -45.50 -7.52 -16.50
CA ASN A 40 -46.87 -7.05 -16.74
C ASN A 40 -47.70 -8.02 -17.62
N VAL A 41 -47.05 -8.77 -18.52
CA VAL A 41 -47.71 -9.77 -19.39
C VAL A 41 -47.79 -11.16 -18.72
N GLY A 42 -46.95 -11.44 -17.72
CA GLY A 42 -46.85 -12.72 -17.01
C GLY A 42 -47.91 -13.00 -15.93
N GLY A 43 -48.93 -12.15 -15.77
CA GLY A 43 -50.13 -12.47 -14.98
C GLY A 43 -50.03 -12.26 -13.45
N MET A 44 -49.03 -11.54 -12.94
CA MET A 44 -49.04 -11.05 -11.57
C MET A 44 -49.55 -9.59 -11.55
N SER A 45 -50.87 -9.42 -11.44
CA SER A 45 -51.49 -8.12 -11.16
C SER A 45 -51.04 -7.62 -9.79
N LEU A 46 -49.94 -6.87 -9.75
CA LEU A 46 -49.61 -6.00 -8.62
C LEU A 46 -50.41 -4.71 -8.76
N GLU A 47 -51.72 -4.82 -8.52
CA GLU A 47 -52.71 -3.75 -8.69
C GLU A 47 -52.51 -2.55 -7.73
N ASN A 48 -51.59 -2.64 -6.76
CA ASN A 48 -51.43 -1.64 -5.69
C ASN A 48 -50.00 -1.13 -5.47
N VAL A 49 -49.06 -1.36 -6.39
CA VAL A 49 -47.71 -0.79 -6.28
C VAL A 49 -47.47 0.16 -7.46
N PRO A 50 -47.10 1.44 -7.22
CA PRO A 50 -46.74 2.34 -8.30
C PRO A 50 -45.64 1.69 -9.14
N THR A 51 -45.88 1.53 -10.43
CA THR A 51 -44.97 0.85 -11.38
C THR A 51 -43.55 1.44 -11.36
N GLY A 52 -43.41 2.72 -10.98
CA GLY A 52 -42.12 3.37 -10.78
C GLY A 52 -41.32 2.86 -9.57
N VAL A 53 -41.96 2.47 -8.47
CA VAL A 53 -41.27 2.02 -7.24
C VAL A 53 -40.75 0.59 -7.40
N LEU A 54 -41.56 -0.30 -7.99
CA LEU A 54 -41.14 -1.68 -8.25
C LEU A 54 -40.00 -1.75 -9.27
N SER A 55 -40.09 -0.95 -10.34
CA SER A 55 -39.01 -0.81 -11.33
C SER A 55 -37.74 -0.25 -10.69
N GLY A 56 -37.86 0.75 -9.81
CA GLY A 56 -36.72 1.30 -9.07
C GLY A 56 -36.02 0.27 -8.19
N ILE A 57 -36.77 -0.52 -7.41
CA ILE A 57 -36.20 -1.55 -6.53
C ILE A 57 -35.51 -2.65 -7.35
N ALA A 58 -36.15 -3.13 -8.42
CA ALA A 58 -35.56 -4.15 -9.31
C ALA A 58 -34.28 -3.65 -9.99
N THR A 59 -34.25 -2.37 -10.37
CA THR A 59 -33.09 -1.70 -10.95
C THR A 59 -31.92 -1.65 -9.97
N VAL A 60 -32.17 -1.20 -8.75
CA VAL A 60 -31.14 -1.10 -7.70
C VAL A 60 -30.61 -2.49 -7.34
N LEU A 61 -31.48 -3.47 -7.14
CA LEU A 61 -31.08 -4.83 -6.76
C LEU A 61 -30.22 -5.47 -7.85
N SER A 62 -30.65 -5.38 -9.10
CA SER A 62 -29.90 -5.99 -10.19
C SER A 62 -28.57 -5.23 -10.39
N PHE A 63 -28.49 -3.91 -10.11
CA PHE A 63 -27.27 -3.11 -10.23
C PHE A 63 -26.25 -3.56 -9.19
N ILE A 64 -26.70 -3.79 -7.96
CA ILE A 64 -25.90 -4.38 -6.88
C ILE A 64 -25.41 -5.78 -7.25
N ALA A 65 -26.26 -6.61 -7.87
CA ALA A 65 -25.85 -7.94 -8.32
C ALA A 65 -24.78 -7.86 -9.43
N MET A 66 -24.97 -6.97 -10.41
CA MET A 66 -24.04 -6.78 -11.52
C MET A 66 -22.69 -6.25 -11.04
N ILE A 67 -22.67 -5.20 -10.20
CA ILE A 67 -21.41 -4.65 -9.68
C ILE A 67 -20.66 -5.70 -8.86
N TYR A 68 -21.37 -6.54 -8.09
CA TYR A 68 -20.77 -7.65 -7.36
C TYR A 68 -20.11 -8.67 -8.30
N ILE A 69 -20.82 -9.10 -9.35
CA ILE A 69 -20.29 -10.03 -10.35
C ILE A 69 -19.08 -9.40 -11.06
N LEU A 70 -19.20 -8.15 -11.51
CA LEU A 70 -18.14 -7.44 -12.23
C LEU A 70 -16.89 -7.25 -11.38
N LEU A 71 -17.05 -6.84 -10.12
CA LEU A 71 -15.93 -6.63 -9.21
C LEU A 71 -15.26 -7.97 -8.89
N THR A 72 -16.05 -9.02 -8.64
CA THR A 72 -15.54 -10.35 -8.30
C THR A 72 -14.76 -10.95 -9.47
N PHE A 73 -15.38 -11.04 -10.65
CA PHE A 73 -14.78 -11.69 -11.82
C PHE A 73 -13.83 -10.78 -12.62
N GLY A 74 -14.11 -9.49 -12.70
CA GLY A 74 -13.33 -8.54 -13.49
C GLY A 74 -12.09 -8.00 -12.78
N VAL A 75 -12.13 -7.83 -11.46
CA VAL A 75 -11.03 -7.17 -10.72
C VAL A 75 -10.44 -8.08 -9.66
N LEU A 76 -11.26 -8.63 -8.75
CA LEU A 76 -10.78 -9.31 -7.56
C LEU A 76 -10.09 -10.64 -7.88
N ILE A 77 -10.68 -11.46 -8.76
CA ILE A 77 -10.10 -12.74 -9.17
C ILE A 77 -8.77 -12.53 -9.90
N PRO A 78 -8.68 -11.70 -10.97
CA PRO A 78 -7.40 -11.45 -11.65
C PRO A 78 -6.34 -10.88 -10.71
N ARG A 79 -6.73 -9.95 -9.83
CA ARG A 79 -5.80 -9.35 -8.85
C ARG A 79 -5.24 -10.40 -7.90
N LYS A 80 -6.08 -11.28 -7.35
CA LYS A 80 -5.63 -12.38 -6.48
C LYS A 80 -4.76 -13.40 -7.22
N MET A 81 -5.05 -13.68 -8.49
CA MET A 81 -4.22 -14.56 -9.31
C MET A 81 -2.84 -13.95 -9.58
N ALA A 82 -2.78 -12.65 -9.86
CA ALA A 82 -1.53 -11.92 -10.06
C ALA A 82 -0.67 -11.92 -8.79
N SER A 83 -1.26 -11.68 -7.61
CA SER A 83 -0.53 -11.66 -6.34
C SER A 83 0.08 -13.00 -5.93
N ARG A 84 -0.44 -14.13 -6.41
CA ARG A 84 0.12 -15.45 -6.07
C ARG A 84 1.38 -15.81 -6.86
N GLN A 85 1.51 -15.34 -8.09
CA GLN A 85 2.67 -15.61 -8.96
C GLN A 85 3.09 -14.33 -9.71
N PRO A 86 3.59 -13.31 -8.98
CA PRO A 86 3.84 -11.99 -9.55
C PRO A 86 4.81 -12.03 -10.73
N GLU A 87 5.86 -12.87 -10.68
CA GLU A 87 6.86 -12.95 -11.75
C GLU A 87 6.26 -13.41 -13.08
N LYS A 88 5.48 -14.49 -13.10
CA LYS A 88 4.90 -15.03 -14.35
C LYS A 88 3.92 -14.04 -14.97
N TRP A 89 3.07 -13.43 -14.15
CA TRP A 89 2.11 -12.43 -14.60
C TRP A 89 2.80 -11.12 -15.01
N ALA A 90 3.88 -10.72 -14.34
CA ALA A 90 4.68 -9.56 -14.73
C ALA A 90 5.28 -9.75 -16.12
N TYR A 91 5.94 -10.89 -16.38
CA TYR A 91 6.51 -11.18 -17.71
C TYR A 91 5.44 -11.33 -18.80
N ALA A 92 4.27 -11.89 -18.49
CA ALA A 92 3.20 -12.00 -19.47
C ALA A 92 2.55 -10.64 -19.80
N CYS A 93 2.47 -9.74 -18.82
CA CYS A 93 1.78 -8.46 -18.96
C CYS A 93 2.71 -7.30 -19.37
N ILE A 94 4.03 -7.47 -19.34
CA ILE A 94 4.97 -6.37 -19.59
C ILE A 94 4.83 -5.79 -21.01
N ASP A 95 4.73 -6.65 -22.02
CA ASP A 95 4.60 -6.25 -23.42
C ASP A 95 3.29 -5.48 -23.71
N PRO A 96 2.09 -5.99 -23.34
CA PRO A 96 0.85 -5.26 -23.57
C PRO A 96 0.79 -3.94 -22.77
N ILE A 97 1.29 -3.93 -21.52
CA ILE A 97 1.34 -2.70 -20.72
C ILE A 97 2.27 -1.67 -21.36
N TYR A 98 3.41 -2.09 -21.90
CA TYR A 98 4.34 -1.18 -22.57
C TYR A 98 3.73 -0.50 -23.78
N ILE A 99 3.02 -1.26 -24.63
CA ILE A 99 2.33 -0.72 -25.82
C ILE A 99 1.27 0.30 -25.41
N ILE A 100 0.42 -0.05 -24.45
CA ILE A 100 -0.64 0.83 -23.94
C ILE A 100 -0.03 2.10 -23.32
N THR A 101 1.01 1.94 -22.51
CA THR A 101 1.70 3.07 -21.88
C THR A 101 2.29 4.01 -22.92
N ARG A 102 2.88 3.48 -24.00
CA ARG A 102 3.42 4.31 -25.08
C ARG A 102 2.32 5.04 -25.85
N LEU A 103 1.16 4.43 -26.03
CA LEU A 103 0.01 5.05 -26.69
C LEU A 103 -0.61 6.16 -25.83
N LEU A 104 -0.69 5.96 -24.51
CA LEU A 104 -1.23 6.94 -23.56
C LEU A 104 -0.20 7.93 -23.00
N ALA A 105 1.09 7.76 -23.33
CA ALA A 105 2.17 8.67 -22.92
C ALA A 105 1.88 10.16 -23.17
N PRO A 106 1.33 10.60 -24.33
CA PRO A 106 1.03 12.02 -24.53
C PRO A 106 -0.07 12.52 -23.58
N LEU A 107 -1.05 11.68 -23.26
CA LEU A 107 -2.15 12.03 -22.37
C LEU A 107 -1.68 12.12 -20.91
N THR A 108 -0.89 11.14 -20.46
CA THR A 108 -0.35 11.12 -19.09
C THR A 108 0.69 12.22 -18.89
N GLY A 109 1.46 12.56 -19.93
CA GLY A 109 2.33 13.74 -19.94
C GLY A 109 1.59 15.05 -19.74
N LEU A 110 0.44 15.22 -20.40
CA LEU A 110 -0.40 16.41 -20.24
C LEU A 110 -0.96 16.52 -18.81
N VAL A 111 -1.46 15.42 -18.26
CA VAL A 111 -1.96 15.37 -16.87
C VAL A 111 -0.85 15.65 -15.85
N ASN A 112 0.34 15.09 -16.07
CA ASN A 112 1.49 15.38 -15.20
C ASN A 112 1.92 16.85 -15.31
N LEU A 113 1.83 17.46 -16.49
CA LEU A 113 2.15 18.87 -16.67
C LEU A 113 1.14 19.78 -15.96
N THR A 114 -0.15 19.49 -16.04
CA THR A 114 -1.18 20.24 -15.30
C THR A 114 -1.02 20.07 -13.80
N ALA A 115 -0.75 18.84 -13.32
CA ALA A 115 -0.47 18.57 -11.92
C ALA A 115 0.74 19.39 -11.43
N LYS A 116 1.85 19.41 -12.19
CA LYS A 116 3.04 20.23 -11.88
C LYS A 116 2.73 21.73 -11.87
N GLY A 117 1.93 22.21 -12.81
CA GLY A 117 1.50 23.61 -12.86
C GLY A 117 0.68 24.01 -11.63
N ILE A 118 -0.21 23.13 -11.19
CA ILE A 118 -1.01 23.33 -9.97
C ILE A 118 -0.12 23.27 -8.72
N LEU A 119 0.75 22.27 -8.61
CA LEU A 119 1.71 22.17 -7.50
C LEU A 119 2.61 23.40 -7.39
N PHE A 120 3.04 23.95 -8.53
CA PHE A 120 3.80 25.19 -8.58
C PHE A 120 2.99 26.39 -8.03
N LEU A 121 1.69 26.48 -8.34
CA LEU A 121 0.79 27.51 -7.79
C LEU A 121 0.62 27.38 -6.27
N PHE A 122 0.63 26.16 -5.73
CA PHE A 122 0.58 25.89 -4.29
C PHE A 122 1.94 26.02 -3.59
N GLY A 123 3.00 26.44 -4.30
CA GLY A 123 4.33 26.64 -3.72
C GLY A 123 5.10 25.35 -3.42
N VAL A 124 4.58 24.18 -3.85
CA VAL A 124 5.27 22.90 -3.70
C VAL A 124 6.30 22.77 -4.82
N ARG A 125 7.55 23.11 -4.50
CA ARG A 125 8.68 22.90 -5.42
C ARG A 125 8.96 21.40 -5.47
N ASN A 126 8.62 20.76 -6.59
CA ASN A 126 8.81 19.32 -6.86
C ASN A 126 10.29 18.92 -7.06
N ASN A 127 11.19 19.44 -6.22
CA ASN A 127 12.65 19.28 -6.28
C ASN A 127 13.18 18.27 -5.27
N THR A 128 12.32 17.64 -4.46
CA THR A 128 12.71 16.43 -3.75
C THR A 128 12.75 15.32 -4.80
N ASP A 129 13.93 14.80 -5.11
CA ASP A 129 14.06 13.63 -5.96
C ASP A 129 13.17 12.53 -5.37
N GLU A 130 12.17 12.05 -6.12
CA GLU A 130 11.30 10.91 -5.76
C GLU A 130 12.09 9.59 -5.48
N ASN A 131 13.43 9.64 -5.49
CA ASN A 131 14.31 8.50 -5.28
C ASN A 131 15.17 8.66 -4.03
N ASP A 132 15.02 9.74 -3.25
CA ASP A 132 15.73 9.89 -2.00
C ASP A 132 14.97 9.10 -0.93
N VAL A 133 15.34 7.82 -0.80
CA VAL A 133 14.73 6.91 0.16
C VAL A 133 15.16 7.33 1.55
N THR A 134 14.19 7.78 2.36
CA THR A 134 14.48 8.15 3.75
C THR A 134 14.64 6.91 4.61
N GLU A 135 15.30 7.05 5.76
CA GLU A 135 15.42 5.97 6.74
C GLU A 135 14.05 5.42 7.17
N GLU A 136 13.08 6.30 7.41
CA GLU A 136 11.70 5.92 7.73
C GLU A 136 11.07 5.06 6.61
N GLU A 137 11.33 5.39 5.34
CA GLU A 137 10.86 4.58 4.20
C GLU A 137 11.53 3.20 4.18
N ILE A 138 12.82 3.09 4.51
CA ILE A 138 13.52 1.80 4.61
C ILE A 138 12.92 0.94 5.72
N ILE A 139 12.70 1.52 6.91
CA ILE A 139 12.09 0.81 8.05
C ILE A 139 10.68 0.33 7.67
N ASN A 140 9.89 1.17 7.01
CA ASN A 140 8.55 0.80 6.54
C ASN A 140 8.59 -0.36 5.53
N MET A 141 9.53 -0.34 4.57
CA MET A 141 9.70 -1.45 3.62
C MET A 141 10.09 -2.77 4.30
N VAL A 142 10.95 -2.71 5.32
CA VAL A 142 11.36 -3.90 6.09
C VAL A 142 10.19 -4.47 6.88
N GLN A 143 9.39 -3.60 7.50
CA GLN A 143 8.18 -4.00 8.23
C GLN A 143 7.14 -4.63 7.30
N GLU A 144 6.94 -4.04 6.11
CA GLU A 144 6.06 -4.61 5.09
C GLU A 144 6.57 -5.99 4.62
N GLY A 145 7.88 -6.15 4.41
CA GLY A 145 8.50 -7.43 4.10
C GLY A 145 8.31 -8.49 5.19
N HIS A 146 8.27 -8.06 6.46
CA HIS A 146 7.95 -8.94 7.59
C HIS A 146 6.48 -9.38 7.59
N GLU A 147 5.54 -8.46 7.37
CA GLU A 147 4.10 -8.77 7.27
C GLU A 147 3.79 -9.72 6.10
N GLN A 148 4.51 -9.57 4.99
CA GLN A 148 4.42 -10.45 3.82
C GLN A 148 5.09 -11.81 4.05
N GLY A 149 5.75 -12.02 5.19
CA GLY A 149 6.44 -13.26 5.55
C GLY A 149 7.74 -13.50 4.79
N VAL A 150 8.28 -12.48 4.12
CA VAL A 150 9.54 -12.53 3.38
C VAL A 150 10.73 -12.35 4.32
N ILE A 151 10.56 -11.54 5.38
CA ILE A 151 11.58 -11.23 6.39
C ILE A 151 11.16 -11.79 7.75
N GLN A 152 12.07 -12.42 8.48
CA GLN A 152 11.76 -12.92 9.83
C GLN A 152 11.69 -11.78 10.85
N ALA A 153 10.92 -11.96 11.92
CA ALA A 153 10.78 -10.95 12.97
C ALA A 153 12.14 -10.52 13.55
N SER A 154 13.06 -11.48 13.74
CA SER A 154 14.41 -11.22 14.24
C SER A 154 15.29 -10.41 13.28
N GLU A 155 15.07 -10.55 11.97
CA GLU A 155 15.82 -9.80 10.95
C GLU A 155 15.31 -8.36 10.86
N ALA A 156 13.99 -8.17 10.91
CA ALA A 156 13.37 -6.84 10.98
C ALA A 156 13.80 -6.07 12.24
N GLU A 157 13.77 -6.75 13.40
CA GLU A 157 14.24 -6.20 14.67
C GLU A 157 15.73 -5.84 14.62
N MET A 158 16.57 -6.69 14.01
CA MET A 158 17.99 -6.41 13.83
C MET A 158 18.22 -5.15 13.00
N ILE A 159 17.49 -4.99 11.89
CA ILE A 159 17.63 -3.81 11.02
C ILE A 159 17.24 -2.54 11.79
N SER A 160 16.12 -2.55 12.52
CA SER A 160 15.71 -1.42 13.37
C SER A 160 16.78 -1.07 14.42
N ASN A 161 17.37 -2.08 15.06
CA ASN A 161 18.42 -1.89 16.06
C ASN A 161 19.72 -1.30 15.46
N ILE A 162 20.04 -1.59 14.20
CA ILE A 162 21.22 -1.02 13.52
C ILE A 162 21.04 0.47 13.29
N PHE A 163 19.85 0.89 12.86
CA PHE A 163 19.50 2.30 12.70
C PHE A 163 19.52 3.03 14.03
N GLU A 164 18.85 2.50 15.07
CA GLU A 164 18.91 3.07 16.42
C GLU A 164 20.34 3.12 16.98
N TYR A 165 21.21 2.18 16.63
CA TYR A 165 22.61 2.21 17.04
C TYR A 165 23.39 3.34 16.37
N GLY A 166 23.08 3.66 15.11
CA GLY A 166 23.68 4.79 14.39
C GLY A 166 23.36 6.14 15.04
N ASP A 167 22.17 6.26 15.62
CA ASP A 167 21.71 7.47 16.31
C ASP A 167 22.14 7.55 17.79
N LYS A 168 22.55 6.43 18.39
CA LYS A 168 23.00 6.39 19.79
C LYS A 168 24.37 7.01 19.96
N GLU A 169 24.49 7.88 20.96
CA GLU A 169 25.77 8.42 21.39
C GLU A 169 26.40 7.55 22.50
N ALA A 170 27.70 7.71 22.72
CA ALA A 170 28.41 6.97 23.77
C ALA A 170 27.76 7.16 25.17
N GLN A 171 27.14 8.31 25.42
CA GLN A 171 26.43 8.59 26.66
C GLN A 171 25.16 7.74 26.85
N ASP A 172 24.53 7.29 25.77
CA ASP A 172 23.28 6.53 25.80
C ASP A 172 23.51 5.05 26.16
N ILE A 173 24.72 4.55 25.92
CA ILE A 173 25.11 3.15 26.15
C ILE A 173 26.12 2.96 27.28
N MET A 174 26.81 4.02 27.73
CA MET A 174 27.81 3.91 28.78
C MET A 174 27.18 3.53 30.14
N THR A 175 27.91 2.74 30.93
CA THR A 175 27.56 2.56 32.33
C THR A 175 27.84 3.86 33.08
N HIS A 176 26.81 4.42 33.73
CA HIS A 176 26.96 5.66 34.50
C HIS A 176 28.05 5.50 35.57
N ARG A 177 28.93 6.51 35.74
CA ARG A 177 30.09 6.45 36.66
C ARG A 177 29.73 6.05 38.10
N GLY A 178 28.52 6.39 38.56
CA GLY A 178 28.03 6.03 39.89
C GLY A 178 27.69 4.54 40.07
N SER A 179 27.64 3.79 38.98
CA SER A 179 27.36 2.35 38.94
C SER A 179 28.61 1.50 38.65
N ILE A 180 29.77 2.15 38.49
CA ILE A 180 31.07 1.51 38.27
C ILE A 180 31.77 1.34 39.62
N VAL A 181 32.32 0.16 39.87
CA VAL A 181 33.20 -0.06 41.02
C VAL A 181 34.63 0.32 40.59
N ALA A 182 35.11 1.44 41.13
CA ALA A 182 36.49 1.89 40.91
C ALA A 182 37.43 1.25 41.94
N ILE A 183 38.55 0.69 41.47
CA ILE A 183 39.62 0.16 42.32
C ILE A 183 40.85 1.06 42.15
N ASP A 184 41.39 1.53 43.27
CA ASP A 184 42.62 2.31 43.32
C ASP A 184 43.83 1.44 42.96
N GLY A 185 44.73 1.93 42.11
CA GLY A 185 45.96 1.24 41.71
C GLY A 185 46.88 0.83 42.86
N GLU A 186 46.77 1.46 44.03
CA GLU A 186 47.53 1.12 45.24
C GLU A 186 46.87 0.02 46.09
N THR A 187 45.71 -0.51 45.66
CA THR A 187 44.98 -1.54 46.39
C THR A 187 45.74 -2.88 46.33
N LYS A 188 45.90 -3.53 47.50
CA LYS A 188 46.50 -4.87 47.56
C LYS A 188 45.67 -5.87 46.75
N LEU A 189 46.34 -6.75 46.01
CA LEU A 189 45.72 -7.75 45.14
C LEU A 189 44.60 -8.56 45.83
N LYS A 190 44.78 -8.89 47.12
CA LYS A 190 43.80 -9.64 47.92
C LYS A 190 42.48 -8.88 48.09
N ASP A 191 42.56 -7.58 48.32
CA ASP A 191 41.40 -6.71 48.55
C ASP A 191 40.72 -6.34 47.22
N ALA A 192 41.50 -6.20 46.14
CA ALA A 192 40.97 -6.02 44.79
C ALA A 192 40.14 -7.23 44.31
N ILE A 193 40.62 -8.46 44.55
CA ILE A 193 39.90 -9.70 44.21
C ILE A 193 38.60 -9.83 45.01
N ALA A 194 38.61 -9.45 46.28
CA ALA A 194 37.40 -9.44 47.11
C ALA A 194 36.34 -8.47 46.57
N SER A 195 36.77 -7.30 46.09
CA SER A 195 35.91 -6.30 45.45
C SER A 195 35.33 -6.81 44.11
N MET A 196 36.14 -7.47 43.28
CA MET A 196 35.69 -8.06 42.00
C MET A 196 34.69 -9.21 42.18
N LEU A 197 34.88 -10.07 43.19
CA LEU A 197 34.00 -11.20 43.47
C LEU A 197 32.65 -10.77 44.10
N GLY A 198 32.61 -9.60 44.76
CA GLY A 198 31.40 -9.03 45.34
C GLY A 198 30.60 -8.12 44.39
N ALA A 199 31.23 -7.61 43.33
CA ALA A 199 30.61 -6.69 42.39
C ALA A 199 29.70 -7.42 41.39
N ARG A 200 28.50 -6.87 41.15
CA ARG A 200 27.56 -7.32 40.10
C ARG A 200 27.62 -6.45 38.83
N THR A 201 28.48 -5.43 38.80
CA THR A 201 28.61 -4.45 37.72
C THR A 201 30.06 -4.35 37.24
N ALA A 202 30.28 -3.60 36.15
CA ALA A 202 31.60 -3.41 35.57
C ALA A 202 32.59 -2.81 36.59
N VAL A 203 33.76 -3.44 36.73
CA VAL A 203 34.87 -3.02 37.60
C VAL A 203 35.94 -2.38 36.72
N THR A 204 36.46 -1.23 37.12
CA THR A 204 37.50 -0.51 36.37
C THR A 204 38.59 -0.03 37.33
N CYS A 205 39.86 -0.20 36.97
CA CYS A 205 40.98 0.39 37.71
C CYS A 205 41.11 1.87 37.32
N VAL A 206 41.27 2.73 38.32
CA VAL A 206 41.47 4.18 38.16
C VAL A 206 42.89 4.55 38.52
#